data_AF-A0A369XUG0-F1
#
_entry.id   AF-A0A369XUG0-F1
#
_cell.length_a   1.000
_cell.length_b   1.000
_cell.length_c   1.000
_cell.angle_alpha   90.00
_cell.angle_beta   90.00
_cell.angle_gamma   90.00
#
_symmetry.space_group_name_H-M   'P 1'
#
loop_
_entity.id
_entity.type
_entity.pdbx_description
1 polymer ?
#
loop_
_entity_poly.entity_id
_entity_poly.type
_entity_poly.pdbx_seq_one_letter_code
_entity_poly.pdbx_strand_id
1 'polypeptide(L)'
;MIFDEAHRAARLKLIPTMAKECRKYGLSFVVASQEAKDFDPSLFTAVANYLALRVSEPDAKLMAKIFAPSDKLTLYTDRIKQMAKFKAWFYSEGMRAPTPVALGNTQQD
;
A
#
# COMPACT_ATOMS: atom_id res chain seq x y z
N MET A 1 -10.16 -7.17 -9.70
CA MET A 1 -9.12 -6.95 -10.74
C MET A 1 -7.80 -6.70 -10.04
N ILE A 2 -6.72 -7.33 -10.50
CA ILE A 2 -5.38 -7.25 -9.88
C ILE A 2 -4.39 -6.74 -10.92
N PHE A 3 -3.62 -5.72 -10.58
CA PHE A 3 -2.48 -5.24 -11.35
C PHE A 3 -1.20 -5.54 -10.60
N ASP A 4 -0.37 -6.39 -11.18
CA ASP A 4 1.00 -6.63 -10.71
C ASP A 4 1.98 -5.68 -11.43
N GLU A 5 3.11 -5.38 -10.79
CA GLU A 5 4.12 -4.44 -11.31
C GLU A 5 3.54 -3.07 -11.69
N ALA A 6 2.55 -2.59 -10.93
CA ALA A 6 1.69 -1.50 -11.36
C ALA A 6 2.39 -0.14 -11.49
N HIS A 7 3.57 0.05 -10.89
CA HIS A 7 4.44 1.21 -11.16
C HIS A 7 4.76 1.34 -12.66
N ARG A 8 4.88 0.24 -13.40
CA ARG A 8 5.11 0.27 -14.86
C ARG A 8 3.96 0.93 -15.61
N ALA A 9 2.75 0.84 -15.08
CA ALA A 9 1.55 1.47 -15.61
C ALA A 9 1.19 2.79 -14.89
N ALA A 10 1.96 3.21 -13.88
CA ALA A 10 1.62 4.37 -13.03
C ALA A 10 1.62 5.72 -13.77
N ARG A 11 2.37 5.83 -14.87
CA ARG A 11 2.35 7.00 -15.75
C ARG A 11 1.05 7.14 -16.54
N LEU A 12 0.24 6.09 -16.61
CA LEU A 12 -1.08 6.13 -17.23
C LEU A 12 -2.07 6.69 -16.21
N LYS A 13 -2.80 7.75 -16.57
CA LYS A 13 -3.95 8.29 -15.79
C LYS A 13 -5.09 7.29 -15.55
N LEU A 14 -4.92 6.06 -16.05
CA LEU A 14 -5.87 4.97 -15.97
C LEU A 14 -6.02 4.45 -14.53
N ILE A 15 -4.91 4.23 -13.79
CA ILE A 15 -4.97 3.57 -12.47
C ILE A 15 -5.86 4.33 -11.47
N PRO A 16 -5.72 5.66 -11.28
CA PRO A 16 -6.60 6.41 -10.38
C PRO A 16 -8.07 6.41 -10.83
N THR A 17 -8.31 6.48 -12.14
CA THR A 17 -9.66 6.42 -12.72
C THR A 17 -10.31 5.07 -12.44
N MET A 18 -9.58 3.97 -12.67
CA MET A 18 -10.04 2.61 -12.40
C MET A 18 -10.35 2.39 -10.93
N ALA A 19 -9.52 2.92 -10.01
CA ALA A 19 -9.78 2.83 -8.58
C ALA A 19 -11.13 3.48 -8.19
N LYS A 20 -11.43 4.66 -8.74
CA LYS A 20 -12.70 5.38 -8.50
C LYS A 20 -13.90 4.65 -9.07
N GLU A 21 -13.83 4.18 -10.32
CA GLU A 21 -14.94 3.44 -10.95
C GLU A 21 -15.16 2.08 -10.25
N CYS A 22 -14.11 1.36 -9.86
CA CYS A 22 -14.25 0.11 -9.11
C CYS A 22 -15.02 0.33 -7.79
N ARG A 23 -14.72 1.41 -7.06
CA ARG A 23 -15.49 1.79 -5.86
C ARG A 23 -16.97 2.06 -6.18
N LYS A 24 -17.27 2.71 -7.30
CA LYS A 24 -18.64 3.03 -7.74
C LYS A 24 -19.47 1.78 -8.06
N TYR A 25 -18.86 0.76 -8.66
CA TYR A 25 -19.56 -0.46 -9.09
C TYR A 25 -19.40 -1.64 -8.12
N GLY A 26 -18.81 -1.43 -6.94
CA GLY A 26 -18.61 -2.50 -5.96
C GLY A 26 -17.59 -3.56 -6.40
N LEU A 27 -16.64 -3.19 -7.27
CA LEU A 27 -15.58 -4.06 -7.74
C LEU A 27 -14.33 -3.92 -6.88
N SER A 28 -13.69 -5.05 -6.56
CA SER A 28 -12.38 -5.04 -5.91
C SER A 28 -11.28 -4.69 -6.93
N PHE A 29 -10.44 -3.74 -6.56
CA PHE A 29 -9.26 -3.33 -7.32
C PHE A 29 -8.02 -3.43 -6.43
N VAL A 30 -7.04 -4.24 -6.86
CA VAL A 30 -5.79 -4.48 -6.13
C VAL A 30 -4.63 -4.06 -7.01
N VAL A 31 -3.71 -3.31 -6.41
CA VAL A 31 -2.51 -2.79 -7.05
C VAL A 31 -1.30 -3.28 -6.25
N ALA A 32 -0.43 -4.04 -6.88
CA ALA A 32 0.85 -4.48 -6.30
C ALA A 32 2.00 -3.74 -6.99
N SER A 33 2.93 -3.19 -6.19
CA SER A 33 4.06 -2.43 -6.72
C SER A 33 5.18 -2.29 -5.69
N GLN A 34 6.42 -2.21 -6.19
CA GLN A 34 7.62 -1.94 -5.41
C GLN A 34 7.94 -0.44 -5.27
N GLU A 35 7.50 0.38 -6.23
CA GLU A 35 7.68 1.84 -6.23
C GLU A 35 6.32 2.51 -6.06
N ALA A 36 6.00 2.91 -4.83
CA ALA A 36 4.75 3.60 -4.53
C ALA A 36 4.82 5.09 -4.85
N LYS A 37 6.02 5.68 -4.72
CA LYS A 37 6.30 7.09 -5.08
C LYS A 37 5.92 7.45 -6.54
N ASP A 38 5.87 6.45 -7.42
CA ASP A 38 5.61 6.61 -8.85
C ASP A 38 4.11 6.75 -9.17
N PHE A 39 3.23 6.45 -8.22
CA PHE A 39 1.79 6.62 -8.41
C PHE A 39 1.34 8.07 -8.24
N ASP A 40 0.31 8.42 -9.01
CA ASP A 40 -0.42 9.67 -8.82
C ASP A 40 -0.97 9.77 -7.39
N PRO A 41 -0.76 10.89 -6.66
CA PRO A 41 -1.25 11.07 -5.30
C PRO A 41 -2.75 10.81 -5.11
N SER A 42 -3.56 11.03 -6.14
CA SER A 42 -5.00 10.79 -6.11
C SER A 42 -5.38 9.31 -6.06
N LEU A 43 -4.46 8.39 -6.36
CA LEU A 43 -4.67 6.96 -6.14
C LEU A 43 -4.82 6.68 -4.64
N PHE A 44 -3.97 7.27 -3.81
CA PHE A 44 -3.96 7.03 -2.36
C PHE A 44 -5.21 7.55 -1.66
N THR A 45 -5.93 8.50 -2.26
CA THR A 45 -7.22 8.96 -1.72
C THR A 45 -8.39 8.06 -2.15
N ALA A 46 -8.21 7.26 -3.21
CA ALA A 46 -9.22 6.32 -3.71
C ALA A 46 -9.09 4.91 -3.09
N VAL A 47 -7.93 4.59 -2.50
CA VAL A 47 -7.64 3.30 -1.89
C VAL A 47 -7.96 3.32 -0.40
N ALA A 48 -8.81 2.39 0.04
CA ALA A 48 -9.20 2.25 1.45
C ALA A 48 -8.29 1.29 2.23
N ASN A 49 -7.61 0.36 1.57
CA ASN A 49 -6.84 -0.70 2.21
C ASN A 49 -5.40 -0.73 1.70
N TYR A 50 -4.47 -0.90 2.63
CA TYR A 50 -3.04 -0.89 2.38
C TYR A 50 -2.35 -2.05 3.06
N LEU A 51 -1.46 -2.69 2.34
CA LEU A 51 -0.59 -3.74 2.83
C LEU A 51 0.85 -3.38 2.44
N ALA A 52 1.61 -2.84 3.38
CA ALA A 52 3.01 -2.47 3.15
C ALA A 52 3.93 -3.58 3.63
N LEU A 53 4.63 -4.20 2.69
CA LEU A 53 5.80 -5.04 2.97
C LEU A 53 7.05 -4.16 3.13
N ARG A 54 8.21 -4.78 3.31
CA ARG A 54 9.49 -4.09 3.26
C ARG A 54 9.66 -3.39 1.91
N VAL A 55 9.85 -2.07 1.95
CA VAL A 55 10.09 -1.22 0.77
C VAL A 55 11.29 -0.29 1.00
N SER A 56 11.69 0.42 -0.06
CA SER A 56 12.76 1.41 -0.03
C SER A 56 12.43 2.60 0.88
N GLU A 57 13.42 3.40 1.27
CA GLU A 57 13.20 4.54 2.17
C GLU A 57 12.22 5.60 1.62
N PRO A 58 12.31 6.05 0.35
CA PRO A 58 11.32 6.94 -0.24
C PRO A 58 9.88 6.41 -0.13
N ASP A 59 9.68 5.13 -0.44
CA ASP A 59 8.37 4.50 -0.41
C ASP A 59 7.89 4.27 1.04
N ALA A 60 8.78 3.88 1.94
CA ALA A 60 8.47 3.71 3.36
C ALA A 60 7.99 5.03 3.99
N LYS A 61 8.61 6.15 3.62
CA LYS A 61 8.21 7.48 4.09
C LYS A 61 6.84 7.90 3.54
N LEU A 62 6.53 7.53 2.30
CA LEU A 62 5.20 7.72 1.71
C LEU A 62 4.15 6.87 2.43
N MET A 63 4.43 5.58 2.62
CA MET A 63 3.55 4.67 3.36
C MET A 63 3.33 5.12 4.81
N ALA A 64 4.37 5.57 5.50
CA ALA A 64 4.26 6.12 6.85
C ALA A 64 3.34 7.34 6.93
N LYS A 65 3.33 8.22 5.92
CA LYS A 65 2.38 9.35 5.86
C LYS A 65 0.92 8.91 5.77
N ILE A 66 0.66 7.74 5.19
CA ILE A 66 -0.68 7.18 5.05
C ILE A 66 -1.12 6.51 6.36
N PHE A 67 -0.21 5.76 7.00
CA PHE A 67 -0.56 4.91 8.14
C PHE A 67 -0.41 5.59 9.50
N ALA A 68 0.58 6.48 9.63
CA ALA A 68 1.04 6.95 10.93
C ALA A 68 0.39 8.27 11.32
N PRO A 69 0.07 8.45 12.62
CA PRO A 69 0.00 9.76 13.22
C PRO A 69 1.27 10.57 12.95
N SER A 70 1.13 11.88 12.72
CA SER A 70 2.23 12.76 12.27
C SER A 70 3.45 12.73 13.18
N ASP A 71 3.27 12.51 14.48
CA ASP A 71 4.33 12.42 15.50
C ASP A 71 5.15 11.12 15.43
N LYS A 72 4.67 10.09 14.71
CA LYS A 72 5.30 8.77 14.62
C LYS A 72 5.83 8.44 13.24
N LEU A 73 5.89 9.42 12.34
CA LEU A 73 6.26 9.20 10.93
C LEU A 73 7.64 8.56 10.77
N THR A 74 8.65 9.04 11.51
CA THR A 74 10.02 8.45 11.50
C THR A 74 10.00 7.00 11.99
N LEU A 75 9.32 6.74 13.11
CA LEU A 75 9.19 5.40 13.68
C LEU A 75 8.58 4.40 12.69
N TYR A 76 7.50 4.78 12.01
CA TYR A 76 6.85 3.90 11.02
C TYR A 76 7.69 3.73 9.76
N THR A 77 8.39 4.79 9.32
CA THR A 77 9.33 4.71 8.19
C THR A 77 10.40 3.65 8.48
N ASP A 78 11.03 3.69 9.66
CA ASP A 78 12.07 2.74 10.04
C ASP A 78 11.53 1.31 10.19
N ARG A 79 10.34 1.16 10.80
CA ARG A 79 9.68 -0.15 10.95
C ARG A 79 9.35 -0.80 9.61
N ILE A 80 8.94 -0.02 8.61
CA ILE A 80 8.66 -0.53 7.27
C ILE A 80 9.98 -0.96 6.58
N LYS A 81 11.05 -0.17 6.71
CA LYS A 81 12.37 -0.48 6.12
C LYS A 81 13.00 -1.75 6.70
N GLN A 82 12.85 -1.96 8.01
CA GLN A 82 13.48 -3.07 8.74
C GLN A 82 12.63 -4.33 8.78
N MET A 83 11.52 -4.36 8.04
CA MET A 83 10.56 -5.44 8.10
C MET A 83 11.14 -6.76 7.57
N ALA A 84 10.92 -7.84 8.32
CA ALA A 84 11.33 -9.18 7.91
C ALA A 84 10.52 -9.68 6.70
N LYS A 85 11.06 -10.66 5.97
CA LYS A 85 10.35 -11.32 4.86
C LYS A 85 9.03 -11.93 5.37
N PHE A 86 7.99 -11.86 4.56
CA PHE A 86 6.63 -12.33 4.89
C PHE A 86 5.97 -11.64 6.10
N LYS A 87 6.47 -10.49 6.51
CA LYS A 87 5.76 -9.57 7.41
C LYS A 87 5.24 -8.39 6.61
N ALA A 88 4.16 -7.78 7.10
CA ALA A 88 3.57 -6.57 6.53
C ALA A 88 2.95 -5.69 7.62
N TRP A 89 2.75 -4.41 7.31
CA TRP A 89 1.83 -3.53 8.02
C TRP A 89 0.53 -3.45 7.22
N PHE A 90 -0.59 -3.74 7.87
CA PHE A 90 -1.92 -3.59 7.30
C PHE A 90 -2.60 -2.36 7.88
N TYR A 91 -3.17 -1.54 7.00
CA TYR A 91 -3.98 -0.39 7.35
C TYR A 91 -5.24 -0.37 6.50
N SER A 92 -6.38 -0.14 7.13
CA SER A 92 -7.66 0.09 6.47
C SER A 92 -8.22 1.43 6.92
N GLU A 93 -8.98 2.07 6.04
CA GLU A 93 -9.79 3.25 6.35
C GLU A 93 -10.62 2.98 7.62
N GLY A 94 -10.59 3.94 8.55
CA GLY A 94 -11.24 3.83 9.86
C GLY A 94 -10.38 3.18 10.96
N MET A 95 -9.23 2.57 10.66
CA MET A 95 -8.32 2.08 11.69
C MET A 95 -7.59 3.23 12.39
N ARG A 96 -7.46 3.14 13.73
CA ARG A 96 -6.70 4.12 14.54
C ARG A 96 -5.19 4.07 14.30
N ALA A 97 -4.69 2.88 13.97
CA ALA A 97 -3.28 2.63 13.72
C ALA A 97 -3.15 1.38 12.84
N PRO A 98 -2.06 1.26 12.05
CA PRO A 98 -1.79 0.06 11.30
C PRO A 98 -1.48 -1.11 12.25
N THR A 99 -1.73 -2.33 11.77
CA THR A 99 -1.49 -3.57 12.51
C THR A 99 -0.42 -4.40 11.83
N PRO A 100 0.50 -5.03 12.59
CA PRO A 100 1.47 -5.93 12.00
C PRO A 100 0.77 -7.25 11.64
N VAL A 101 1.01 -7.73 10.42
CA VAL A 101 0.46 -9.00 9.92
C VAL A 101 1.59 -9.87 9.37
N ALA A 102 1.34 -11.17 9.30
CA ALA A 102 2.23 -12.13 8.68
C ALA A 102 1.54 -12.76 7.47
N LEU A 103 2.26 -12.86 6.36
CA LEU A 103 1.81 -13.61 5.20
C LEU A 103 2.10 -15.09 5.48
N GLY A 104 1.08 -15.94 5.34
CA GLY A 104 1.27 -17.38 5.46
C GLY A 104 2.25 -17.86 4.39
N ASN A 105 3.16 -18.76 4.77
CA ASN A 105 3.78 -19.61 3.75
C ASN A 105 2.65 -20.45 3.16
N THR A 106 2.29 -20.21 1.91
CA THR A 106 1.66 -21.25 1.10
C THR A 106 2.68 -22.36 0.90
N GLN A 107 2.84 -23.21 1.91
CA GLN A 107 3.04 -24.64 1.67
C GLN A 107 1.64 -25.18 1.38
N GLN A 108 1.29 -25.20 0.09
CA GLN A 108 0.38 -26.22 -0.40
C GLN A 108 1.26 -27.43 -0.66
N ASP A 109 1.03 -28.47 0.15
CA ASP A 109 1.49 -29.87 0.10
C ASP A 109 2.99 -30.16 0.05
#